data_AF-A0A1S3HEV8-F1
#
_entry.id   AF-A0A1S3HEV8-F1
#
_cell.length_a   1.000
_cell.length_b   1.000
_cell.length_c   1.000
_cell.angle_alpha   90.00
_cell.angle_beta   90.00
_cell.angle_gamma   90.00
#
_symmetry.space_group_name_H-M   'P 1'
#
loop_
_entity.id
_entity.type
_entity.pdbx_description
1 polymer ?
#
loop_
_entity_poly.entity_id
_entity_poly.type
_entity_poly.pdbx_seq_one_letter_code
_entity_poly.pdbx_strand_id
1 'polypeptide(L)'
;MDESESAASKPNVVSQFFKRLGDFFFQIYQKCLDNLTPHTAVRWAATSLIAVLYGLRVFLLKGWYIVTYALGIYLLNLFIAFLTPKMDPVMQEDIDAEDGPSLPTRASEEFRPFIRRLPEFKFWHSATKAFLIAMFCTFFDALNIPVFWPILVMYFIILFTITMKRQIKHMIKYRYLPFTHGKTVYKGKDDSGKVITAMPQEM
;
A
#
# COMPACT_ATOMS: atom_id res chain seq x y z
N MET A 1 9.81 14.00 -58.61
CA MET A 1 8.92 13.10 -57.85
C MET A 1 9.63 12.80 -56.56
N ASP A 2 9.07 13.26 -55.44
CA ASP A 2 8.77 12.39 -54.30
C ASP A 2 8.05 13.23 -53.24
N GLU A 3 6.74 13.04 -53.26
CA GLU A 3 5.78 13.40 -52.24
C GLU A 3 6.04 12.54 -50.99
N SER A 4 6.14 13.15 -49.82
CA SER A 4 5.55 12.64 -48.58
C SER A 4 5.72 13.68 -47.48
N GLU A 5 4.77 14.62 -47.47
CA GLU A 5 4.41 15.40 -46.29
C GLU A 5 4.32 14.46 -45.07
N SER A 6 5.21 14.66 -44.12
CA SER A 6 5.05 14.13 -42.77
C SER A 6 3.87 14.87 -42.13
N ALA A 7 2.67 14.31 -42.30
CA ALA A 7 1.46 14.79 -41.68
C ALA A 7 1.58 14.66 -40.16
N ALA A 8 2.07 15.72 -39.51
CA ALA A 8 2.02 15.88 -38.07
C ALA A 8 0.56 15.79 -37.62
N SER A 9 0.20 14.67 -37.00
CA SER A 9 -1.13 14.43 -36.42
C SER A 9 -1.44 15.54 -35.41
N LYS A 10 -2.29 16.49 -35.81
CA LYS A 10 -2.79 17.57 -34.93
C LYS A 10 -3.47 16.89 -33.75
N PRO A 11 -3.08 17.17 -32.49
CA PRO A 11 -3.73 16.55 -31.36
C PRO A 11 -5.19 17.02 -31.34
N ASN A 12 -6.13 16.08 -31.42
CA ASN A 12 -7.57 16.37 -31.40
C ASN A 12 -7.91 17.33 -30.25
N VAL A 13 -8.59 18.43 -30.54
CA VAL A 13 -8.98 19.46 -29.55
C VAL A 13 -9.66 18.81 -28.34
N VAL A 14 -10.50 17.82 -28.59
CA VAL A 14 -11.17 16.99 -27.57
C VAL A 14 -10.16 16.28 -26.66
N SER A 15 -9.10 15.67 -27.20
CA SER A 15 -8.09 14.99 -26.38
C SER A 15 -7.22 15.98 -25.60
N GLN A 16 -6.99 17.19 -26.12
CA GLN A 16 -6.35 18.28 -25.38
C GLN A 16 -7.25 18.78 -24.24
N PHE A 17 -8.56 18.88 -24.44
CA PHE A 17 -9.51 19.23 -23.38
C PHE A 17 -9.57 18.15 -22.29
N PHE A 18 -9.68 16.87 -22.65
CA PHE A 18 -9.65 15.77 -21.68
C PHE A 18 -8.31 15.68 -20.95
N LYS A 19 -7.18 15.94 -21.62
CA LYS A 19 -5.87 16.03 -20.97
C LYS A 19 -5.83 17.20 -19.99
N ARG A 20 -6.25 18.40 -20.39
CA ARG A 20 -6.27 19.59 -19.52
C ARG A 20 -7.22 19.45 -18.32
N LEU A 21 -8.40 18.84 -18.53
CA LEU A 21 -9.32 18.48 -17.44
C LEU A 21 -8.68 17.47 -16.51
N GLY A 22 -8.09 16.39 -17.05
CA GLY A 22 -7.38 15.38 -16.28
C GLY A 22 -6.22 15.97 -15.46
N ASP A 23 -5.41 16.83 -16.07
CA ASP A 23 -4.27 17.49 -15.44
C ASP A 23 -4.72 18.47 -14.34
N PHE A 24 -5.83 19.18 -14.54
CA PHE A 24 -6.43 20.06 -13.54
C PHE A 24 -6.99 19.29 -12.34
N PHE A 25 -7.77 18.22 -12.60
CA PHE A 25 -8.28 17.33 -11.57
C PHE A 25 -7.13 16.68 -10.79
N PHE A 26 -6.08 16.23 -11.48
CA PHE A 26 -4.89 15.65 -10.87
C PHE A 26 -4.18 16.66 -9.96
N GLN A 27 -4.00 17.91 -10.39
CA GLN A 27 -3.37 18.96 -9.58
C GLN A 27 -4.17 19.34 -8.33
N ILE A 28 -5.49 19.47 -8.44
CA ILE A 28 -6.36 19.75 -7.28
C ILE A 28 -6.36 18.58 -6.31
N TYR A 29 -6.45 17.37 -6.85
CA TYR A 29 -6.39 16.16 -6.07
C TYR A 29 -5.04 16.04 -5.33
N GLN A 30 -3.92 16.34 -5.99
CA GLN A 30 -2.60 16.36 -5.38
C GLN A 30 -2.48 17.45 -4.31
N LYS A 31 -2.97 18.68 -4.56
CA LYS A 31 -3.03 19.76 -3.56
C LYS A 31 -3.88 19.40 -2.35
N CYS A 32 -5.02 18.73 -2.56
CA CYS A 32 -5.88 18.25 -1.49
C CYS A 32 -5.18 17.16 -0.68
N LEU A 33 -4.53 16.20 -1.34
CA LEU A 33 -3.71 15.16 -0.70
C LEU A 33 -2.59 15.78 0.15
N ASP A 34 -1.88 16.77 -0.38
CA ASP A 34 -0.78 17.47 0.28
C ASP A 34 -1.28 18.26 1.49
N ASN A 35 -2.44 18.89 1.41
CA ASN A 35 -3.04 19.64 2.53
C ASN A 35 -3.63 18.72 3.63
N LEU A 36 -4.07 17.51 3.28
CA LEU A 36 -4.50 16.51 4.25
C LEU A 36 -3.30 15.82 4.95
N THR A 37 -2.06 16.01 4.49
CA THR A 37 -0.81 15.37 4.99
C THR A 37 -0.62 15.35 6.49
N PRO A 38 -0.85 16.45 7.23
CA PRO A 38 -0.56 16.48 8.66
C PRO A 38 -1.66 15.85 9.53
N HIS A 39 -2.90 15.69 9.05
CA HIS A 39 -4.03 15.30 9.89
C HIS A 39 -4.41 13.83 9.75
N THR A 40 -3.56 12.93 10.27
CA THR A 40 -3.81 11.48 10.29
C THR A 40 -5.14 11.12 10.96
N ALA A 41 -5.50 11.75 12.07
CA ALA A 41 -6.77 11.48 12.77
C ALA A 41 -8.00 11.83 11.92
N VAL A 42 -7.99 12.99 11.25
CA VAL A 42 -9.09 13.46 10.41
C VAL A 42 -9.29 12.55 9.20
N ARG A 43 -8.20 12.09 8.59
CA ARG A 43 -8.20 11.11 7.50
C ARG A 43 -8.93 9.84 7.87
N TRP A 44 -8.51 9.20 8.97
CA TRP A 44 -9.14 7.96 9.41
C TRP A 44 -10.59 8.18 9.86
N ALA A 45 -10.89 9.29 10.54
CA ALA A 45 -12.26 9.65 10.89
C ALA A 45 -13.17 9.79 9.65
N ALA A 46 -12.70 10.43 8.58
CA ALA A 46 -13.45 10.56 7.33
C ALA A 46 -13.70 9.19 6.67
N THR A 47 -12.69 8.33 6.58
CA THR A 47 -12.85 6.98 6.01
C THR A 47 -13.78 6.11 6.87
N SER A 48 -13.66 6.19 8.19
CA SER A 48 -14.56 5.51 9.11
C SER A 48 -16.00 5.98 8.94
N LEU A 49 -16.23 7.30 8.78
CA LEU A 49 -17.56 7.84 8.50
C LEU A 49 -18.14 7.27 7.20
N ILE A 50 -17.36 7.28 6.10
CA ILE A 50 -17.78 6.71 4.82
C ILE A 50 -18.08 5.21 4.95
N ALA A 51 -17.22 4.46 5.65
CA ALA A 51 -17.40 3.03 5.87
C ALA A 51 -18.67 2.73 6.68
N VAL A 52 -18.96 3.52 7.72
CA VAL A 52 -20.18 3.40 8.52
C VAL A 52 -21.41 3.72 7.67
N LEU A 53 -21.38 4.79 6.87
CA LEU A 53 -22.49 5.13 5.97
C LEU A 53 -22.75 4.02 4.94
N TYR A 54 -21.70 3.45 4.36
CA TYR A 54 -21.80 2.29 3.47
C TYR A 54 -22.40 1.07 4.18
N GLY A 55 -21.89 0.72 5.36
CA GLY A 55 -22.38 -0.40 6.15
C GLY A 55 -23.85 -0.24 6.55
N LEU A 56 -24.23 0.96 7.01
CA LEU A 56 -25.61 1.30 7.33
C LEU A 56 -26.52 1.14 6.11
N ARG A 57 -26.09 1.64 4.95
CA ARG A 57 -26.83 1.51 3.69
C ARG A 57 -27.07 0.05 3.30
N VAL A 58 -26.02 -0.78 3.30
CA VAL A 58 -26.12 -2.21 2.98
C VAL A 58 -27.01 -2.95 3.99
N PHE A 59 -26.92 -2.60 5.28
CA PHE A 59 -27.74 -3.21 6.32
C PHE A 59 -29.23 -2.86 6.18
N LEU A 60 -29.56 -1.60 5.90
CA LEU A 60 -30.94 -1.14 5.71
C LEU A 60 -31.56 -1.71 4.44
N LEU A 61 -30.82 -1.72 3.33
CA LEU A 61 -31.33 -2.14 2.04
C LEU A 61 -31.22 -3.66 1.80
N LYS A 62 -30.55 -4.40 2.70
CA LYS A 62 -30.36 -5.87 2.65
C LYS A 62 -29.99 -6.40 1.25
N GLY A 63 -29.11 -5.69 0.55
CA GLY A 63 -28.74 -5.97 -0.85
C GLY A 63 -27.28 -5.66 -1.15
N TRP A 64 -26.87 -5.81 -2.42
CA TRP A 64 -25.49 -5.55 -2.88
C TRP A 64 -24.42 -6.35 -2.13
N TYR A 65 -24.73 -7.61 -1.80
CA TYR A 65 -23.80 -8.52 -1.13
C TYR A 65 -22.55 -8.81 -1.96
N ILE A 66 -22.69 -8.88 -3.29
CA ILE A 66 -21.55 -9.08 -4.20
C ILE A 66 -20.61 -7.89 -4.19
N VAL A 67 -21.14 -6.67 -4.19
CA VAL A 67 -20.34 -5.43 -4.10
C VAL A 67 -19.58 -5.40 -2.78
N THR A 68 -20.27 -5.74 -1.68
CA THR A 68 -19.66 -5.83 -0.34
C THR A 68 -18.58 -6.91 -0.27
N TYR A 69 -18.81 -8.05 -0.91
CA TYR A 69 -17.84 -9.14 -0.99
C TYR A 69 -16.60 -8.74 -1.80
N ALA A 70 -16.78 -8.11 -2.95
CA ALA A 70 -15.68 -7.59 -3.76
C ALA A 70 -14.86 -6.53 -3.01
N LEU A 71 -15.55 -5.61 -2.31
CA LEU A 71 -14.92 -4.64 -1.41
C LEU A 71 -14.11 -5.35 -0.30
N GLY A 72 -14.66 -6.39 0.31
CA GLY A 72 -13.99 -7.18 1.34
C GLY A 72 -12.72 -7.86 0.83
N ILE A 73 -12.78 -8.54 -0.31
CA ILE A 73 -11.60 -9.15 -0.94
C ILE A 73 -10.55 -8.10 -1.29
N TYR A 74 -10.99 -6.95 -1.82
CA TYR A 74 -10.08 -5.87 -2.15
C TYR A 74 -9.36 -5.33 -0.91
N LEU A 75 -10.09 -5.11 0.19
CA LEU A 75 -9.51 -4.69 1.47
C LEU A 75 -8.57 -5.75 2.04
N LEU A 76 -8.92 -7.03 1.92
CA LEU A 76 -8.04 -8.14 2.27
C LEU A 76 -6.73 -8.10 1.46
N ASN A 77 -6.81 -7.92 0.14
CA ASN A 77 -5.64 -7.78 -0.73
C ASN A 77 -4.77 -6.58 -0.34
N LEU A 78 -5.41 -5.46 -0.01
CA LEU A 78 -4.71 -4.26 0.47
C LEU A 78 -4.02 -4.50 1.81
N PHE A 79 -4.65 -5.25 2.70
CA PHE A 79 -4.08 -5.64 3.99
C PHE A 79 -2.91 -6.61 3.83
N ILE A 80 -2.99 -7.55 2.90
CA ILE A 80 -1.87 -8.43 2.53
C ILE A 80 -0.71 -7.58 2.00
N ALA A 81 -0.96 -6.69 1.04
CA ALA A 81 0.07 -5.82 0.49
C ALA A 81 0.68 -4.87 1.53
N PHE A 82 -0.03 -4.56 2.60
CA PHE A 82 0.48 -3.82 3.74
C PHE A 82 1.39 -4.68 4.64
N LEU A 83 1.05 -5.96 4.84
CA LEU A 83 1.82 -6.92 5.63
C LEU A 83 3.05 -7.47 4.88
N THR A 84 2.97 -7.65 3.57
CA THR A 84 4.08 -8.14 2.74
C THR A 84 5.23 -7.13 2.79
N PRO A 85 6.46 -7.54 3.19
CA PRO A 85 7.62 -6.64 3.25
C PRO A 85 7.96 -6.07 1.86
N LYS A 86 8.53 -4.85 1.78
CA LYS A 86 8.93 -4.24 0.49
C LYS A 86 9.86 -5.11 -0.33
N MET A 87 10.74 -5.79 0.38
CA MET A 87 11.82 -6.59 -0.13
C MET A 87 11.47 -8.03 0.24
N ASP A 88 10.95 -8.79 -0.71
CA ASP A 88 11.02 -10.24 -0.56
C ASP A 88 11.94 -10.76 -1.68
N PRO A 89 13.13 -11.29 -1.34
CA PRO A 89 13.85 -12.23 -2.20
C PRO A 89 13.04 -13.51 -2.47
N VAL A 90 11.80 -13.64 -2.00
CA VAL A 90 10.93 -14.79 -2.29
C VAL A 90 10.24 -14.72 -3.66
N MET A 91 10.22 -13.56 -4.32
CA MET A 91 10.06 -13.57 -5.79
C MET A 91 11.24 -14.26 -6.47
N GLN A 92 12.43 -14.28 -5.87
CA GLN A 92 13.57 -15.08 -6.33
C GLN A 92 13.33 -16.54 -5.94
N GLU A 93 12.96 -16.88 -4.70
CA GLU A 93 12.78 -18.29 -4.27
C GLU A 93 11.61 -19.05 -4.93
N ASP A 94 10.49 -18.40 -5.25
CA ASP A 94 9.40 -19.03 -6.03
C ASP A 94 9.77 -19.15 -7.53
N ILE A 95 10.78 -18.40 -8.02
CA ILE A 95 11.40 -18.54 -9.36
C ILE A 95 12.53 -19.60 -9.33
N ASP A 96 13.31 -19.65 -8.27
CA ASP A 96 14.41 -20.60 -8.05
C ASP A 96 13.87 -21.98 -7.63
N ALA A 97 12.62 -22.09 -7.16
CA ALA A 97 11.96 -23.38 -6.96
C ALA A 97 11.69 -24.12 -8.29
N GLU A 98 11.67 -23.42 -9.43
CA GLU A 98 11.75 -24.03 -10.76
C GLU A 98 13.20 -24.27 -11.24
N ASP A 99 14.21 -23.67 -10.60
CA ASP A 99 15.63 -23.76 -10.99
C ASP A 99 16.52 -24.27 -9.85
N GLY A 100 16.48 -25.58 -9.59
CA GLY A 100 17.61 -26.38 -9.08
C GLY A 100 18.19 -26.09 -7.68
N PRO A 101 18.82 -27.08 -7.02
CA PRO A 101 19.31 -26.92 -5.65
C PRO A 101 20.58 -26.06 -5.62
N SER A 102 20.47 -24.80 -5.17
CA SER A 102 21.64 -23.96 -4.88
C SER A 102 22.08 -24.07 -3.40
N LEU A 103 23.40 -24.10 -3.22
CA LEU A 103 24.10 -24.44 -1.98
C LEU A 103 23.96 -23.36 -0.89
N PRO A 104 23.86 -23.73 0.41
CA PRO A 104 23.58 -22.78 1.49
C PRO A 104 24.86 -22.08 1.98
N THR A 105 25.08 -20.83 1.60
CA THR A 105 26.11 -19.97 2.23
C THR A 105 25.52 -19.22 3.41
N ARG A 106 25.66 -19.82 4.59
CA ARG A 106 25.45 -19.18 5.90
C ARG A 106 26.60 -18.22 6.17
N ALA A 107 26.46 -16.90 5.94
CA ALA A 107 27.22 -15.84 6.61
C ALA A 107 27.00 -14.46 5.97
N SER A 108 25.83 -13.86 6.20
CA SER A 108 25.67 -12.41 6.33
C SER A 108 24.20 -12.16 6.67
N GLU A 109 23.90 -12.14 7.97
CA GLU A 109 22.64 -11.56 8.46
C GLU A 109 22.71 -10.04 8.22
N GLU A 110 22.62 -9.64 6.95
CA GLU A 110 22.47 -8.24 6.56
C GLU A 110 21.11 -7.77 7.08
N PHE A 111 21.16 -7.01 8.15
CA PHE A 111 20.00 -6.46 8.84
C PHE A 111 19.27 -5.47 7.92
N ARG A 112 18.25 -5.94 7.18
CA ARG A 112 17.45 -5.07 6.31
C ARG A 112 16.32 -4.42 7.14
N PRO A 113 16.31 -3.09 7.31
CA PRO A 113 15.26 -2.41 8.06
C PRO A 113 13.89 -2.69 7.46
N PHE A 114 12.90 -2.87 8.33
CA PHE A 114 11.51 -2.98 7.89
C PHE A 114 11.03 -1.69 7.24
N ILE A 115 10.86 -1.75 5.93
CA ILE A 115 10.15 -0.72 5.19
C ILE A 115 8.88 -1.39 4.67
N ARG A 116 7.72 -0.98 5.21
CA ARG A 116 6.40 -1.48 4.78
C ARG A 116 6.15 -1.15 3.30
N ARG A 117 5.55 -2.08 2.54
CA ARG A 117 5.36 -1.99 1.06
C ARG A 117 4.39 -0.90 0.64
N LEU A 118 3.30 -0.74 1.38
CA LEU A 118 2.47 0.46 1.31
C LEU A 118 2.78 1.41 2.49
N PRO A 119 3.17 2.67 2.21
CA PRO A 119 3.03 3.76 3.17
C PRO A 119 1.57 3.80 3.66
N GLU A 120 1.36 4.00 4.97
CA GLU A 120 0.01 4.08 5.58
C GLU A 120 -0.92 5.04 4.82
N PHE A 121 -0.35 6.11 4.28
CA PHE A 121 -1.06 7.06 3.43
C PHE A 121 -1.64 6.44 2.15
N LYS A 122 -0.88 5.59 1.44
CA LYS A 122 -1.37 4.90 0.24
C LYS A 122 -2.43 3.86 0.61
N PHE A 123 -2.27 3.19 1.75
CA PHE A 123 -3.28 2.26 2.26
C PHE A 123 -4.60 2.99 2.52
N TRP A 124 -4.55 4.06 3.31
CA TRP A 124 -5.71 4.89 3.63
C TRP A 124 -6.41 5.42 2.38
N HIS A 125 -5.64 5.97 1.45
CA HIS A 125 -6.18 6.52 0.22
C HIS A 125 -6.86 5.42 -0.64
N SER A 126 -6.22 4.27 -0.80
CA SER A 126 -6.75 3.16 -1.59
C SER A 126 -8.03 2.57 -0.97
N ALA A 127 -8.06 2.42 0.35
CA ALA A 127 -9.24 1.98 1.09
C ALA A 127 -10.41 2.96 0.93
N THR A 128 -10.14 4.27 1.11
CA THR A 128 -11.16 5.33 0.96
C THR A 128 -11.74 5.34 -0.46
N LYS A 129 -10.89 5.23 -1.49
CA LYS A 129 -11.33 5.13 -2.88
C LYS A 129 -12.23 3.91 -3.11
N ALA A 130 -11.88 2.76 -2.54
CA ALA A 130 -12.68 1.55 -2.68
C ALA A 130 -14.06 1.68 -2.02
N PHE A 131 -14.14 2.27 -0.83
CA PHE A 131 -15.43 2.55 -0.19
C PHE A 131 -16.29 3.53 -1.01
N LEU A 132 -15.70 4.58 -1.59
CA LEU A 132 -16.43 5.52 -2.44
C LEU A 132 -16.96 4.84 -3.72
N ILE A 133 -16.13 4.01 -4.37
CA ILE A 133 -16.55 3.25 -5.55
C ILE A 133 -17.66 2.26 -5.18
N ALA A 134 -17.51 1.52 -4.07
CA ALA A 134 -18.52 0.58 -3.61
C ALA A 134 -19.84 1.30 -3.29
N MET A 135 -19.78 2.46 -2.62
CA MET A 135 -20.93 3.32 -2.37
C MET A 135 -21.60 3.74 -3.68
N PHE A 136 -20.83 4.18 -4.68
CA PHE A 136 -21.35 4.51 -6.01
C PHE A 136 -22.00 3.30 -6.70
N CYS A 137 -21.39 2.13 -6.62
CA CYS A 137 -21.94 0.88 -7.16
C CYS A 137 -23.29 0.51 -6.52
N THR A 138 -23.55 0.88 -5.26
CA THR A 138 -24.84 0.63 -4.60
C THR A 138 -26.00 1.53 -5.09
N PHE A 139 -25.75 2.47 -6.01
CA PHE A 139 -26.82 3.20 -6.69
C PHE A 139 -27.32 2.48 -7.94
N PHE A 140 -26.60 1.46 -8.42
CA PHE A 140 -26.99 0.68 -9.58
C PHE A 140 -27.66 -0.62 -9.13
N ASP A 141 -28.93 -0.79 -9.48
CA ASP A 141 -29.69 -2.01 -9.20
C ASP A 141 -29.18 -3.22 -9.99
N ALA A 142 -28.48 -2.99 -11.11
CA ALA A 142 -27.88 -4.06 -11.91
C ALA A 142 -26.86 -4.92 -11.14
N LEU A 143 -26.22 -4.36 -10.11
CA LEU A 143 -25.25 -5.07 -9.26
C LEU A 143 -25.91 -5.74 -8.04
N ASN A 144 -27.23 -5.61 -7.89
CA ASN A 144 -28.00 -6.19 -6.80
C ASN A 144 -28.57 -7.56 -7.20
N ILE A 145 -27.71 -8.58 -7.20
CA ILE A 145 -28.11 -9.96 -7.51
C ILE A 145 -28.44 -10.70 -6.21
N PRO A 146 -29.61 -11.37 -6.12
CA PRO A 146 -29.97 -12.15 -4.95
C PRO A 146 -29.05 -13.39 -4.85
N VAL A 147 -28.17 -13.37 -3.86
CA VAL A 147 -27.22 -14.44 -3.56
C VAL A 147 -27.33 -14.79 -2.08
N PHE A 148 -27.08 -16.06 -1.74
CA PHE A 148 -26.96 -16.47 -0.34
C PHE A 148 -25.76 -15.77 0.32
N TRP A 149 -26.00 -14.67 1.00
CA TRP A 149 -24.94 -13.94 1.70
C TRP A 149 -24.20 -14.76 2.79
N PRO A 150 -24.83 -15.73 3.50
CA PRO A 150 -24.10 -16.50 4.52
C PRO A 150 -22.96 -17.32 3.92
N ILE A 151 -23.15 -17.87 2.71
CA ILE A 151 -22.09 -18.65 2.05
C ILE A 151 -20.93 -17.74 1.65
N LEU A 152 -21.19 -16.52 1.19
CA LEU A 152 -20.16 -15.53 0.87
C LEU A 152 -19.33 -15.15 2.11
N VAL A 153 -19.98 -14.97 3.25
CA VAL A 153 -19.30 -14.68 4.53
C VAL A 153 -18.42 -15.87 4.94
N MET A 154 -18.93 -17.09 4.83
CA MET A 154 -18.15 -18.31 5.10
C MET A 154 -16.90 -18.39 4.21
N TYR A 155 -17.05 -18.21 2.90
CA TYR A 155 -15.91 -18.17 1.97
C TYR A 155 -14.92 -17.07 2.34
N PHE A 156 -15.41 -15.88 2.67
CA PHE A 156 -14.56 -14.76 3.07
C PHE A 156 -13.75 -15.08 4.33
N ILE A 157 -14.36 -15.67 5.36
CA ILE A 157 -13.67 -16.02 6.61
C ILE A 157 -12.59 -17.10 6.37
N ILE A 158 -12.91 -18.13 5.58
CA ILE A 158 -11.95 -19.18 5.22
C ILE A 158 -10.78 -18.58 4.43
N LEU A 159 -11.08 -17.81 3.38
CA LEU A 159 -10.08 -17.12 2.56
C LEU A 159 -9.21 -16.18 3.39
N PHE A 160 -9.83 -15.37 4.26
CA PHE A 160 -9.15 -14.45 5.16
C PHE A 160 -8.17 -15.20 6.06
N THR A 161 -8.64 -16.26 6.73
CA THR A 161 -7.84 -17.02 7.69
C THR A 161 -6.69 -17.75 7.00
N ILE A 162 -6.94 -18.41 5.87
CA ILE A 162 -5.89 -19.09 5.10
C ILE A 162 -4.84 -18.08 4.63
N THR A 163 -5.29 -16.97 4.04
CA THR A 163 -4.38 -15.97 3.50
C THR A 163 -3.56 -15.31 4.60
N MET A 164 -4.18 -14.90 5.70
CA MET A 164 -3.47 -14.31 6.85
C MET A 164 -2.49 -15.29 7.49
N LYS A 165 -2.89 -16.55 7.70
CA LYS A 165 -2.01 -17.58 8.25
C LYS A 165 -0.79 -17.81 7.35
N ARG A 166 -0.97 -17.86 6.02
CA ARG A 166 0.12 -17.99 5.06
C ARG A 166 1.07 -16.80 5.12
N GLN A 167 0.55 -15.58 5.13
CA GLN A 167 1.35 -14.35 5.19
C GLN A 167 2.14 -14.25 6.51
N ILE A 168 1.50 -14.51 7.66
CA ILE A 168 2.17 -14.47 8.97
C ILE A 168 3.25 -15.56 9.08
N LYS A 169 2.97 -16.78 8.61
CA LYS A 169 3.95 -17.88 8.62
C LYS A 169 5.19 -17.53 7.80
N HIS A 170 5.01 -16.91 6.65
CA HIS A 170 6.10 -16.41 5.82
C HIS A 170 6.91 -15.34 6.55
N MET A 171 6.23 -14.35 7.13
CA MET A 171 6.88 -13.30 7.91
C MET A 171 7.74 -13.86 9.06
N ILE A 172 7.24 -14.87 9.77
CA ILE A 172 7.96 -15.53 10.86
C ILE A 172 9.14 -16.37 10.34
N LYS A 173 8.96 -17.12 9.24
CA LYS A 173 9.99 -18.01 8.66
C LYS A 173 11.25 -17.24 8.24
N TYR A 174 11.08 -16.07 7.62
CA TYR A 174 12.18 -15.24 7.12
C TYR A 174 12.65 -14.17 8.12
N ARG A 175 12.32 -14.34 9.42
CA ARG A 175 12.71 -13.43 10.52
C ARG A 175 12.50 -11.95 10.19
N TYR A 176 11.36 -11.65 9.59
CA TYR A 176 10.90 -10.30 9.43
C TYR A 176 10.45 -9.79 10.84
N LEU A 177 11.30 -9.04 11.58
CA LEU A 177 10.97 -8.26 12.80
C LEU A 177 9.92 -7.13 12.61
N PRO A 178 8.66 -7.28 13.11
CA PRO A 178 7.64 -6.23 13.02
C PRO A 178 7.86 -5.05 13.98
N PHE A 179 8.71 -5.22 15.01
CA PHE A 179 8.98 -4.23 16.05
C PHE A 179 10.49 -4.03 16.16
N THR A 180 10.95 -2.80 15.98
CA THR A 180 12.33 -2.39 16.30
C THR A 180 12.49 -2.26 17.82
N HIS A 181 12.32 -3.34 18.58
CA HIS A 181 12.71 -3.32 19.99
C HIS A 181 14.21 -3.56 20.07
N GLY A 182 14.98 -2.48 20.30
CA GLY A 182 16.42 -2.57 20.57
C GLY A 182 17.35 -1.88 19.58
N LYS A 183 17.00 -0.71 19.03
CA LYS A 183 18.05 0.15 18.45
C LYS A 183 18.94 0.66 19.59
N THR A 184 20.14 0.09 19.70
CA THR A 184 21.22 0.71 20.47
C THR A 184 21.55 2.04 19.79
N VAL A 185 21.25 3.13 20.50
CA VAL A 185 21.73 4.46 20.14
C VAL A 185 23.25 4.40 20.25
N TYR A 186 23.95 4.43 19.13
CA TYR A 186 25.40 4.63 19.13
C TYR A 186 25.64 6.02 19.72
N LYS A 187 26.12 6.07 20.97
CA LYS A 187 26.75 7.28 21.51
C LYS A 187 27.93 7.59 20.60
N GLY A 188 27.87 8.73 19.90
CA GLY A 188 29.00 9.27 19.17
C GLY A 188 30.20 9.30 20.10
N LYS A 189 31.32 8.74 19.64
CA LYS A 189 32.58 8.71 20.36
C LYS A 189 32.95 10.15 20.70
N ASP A 190 32.96 10.48 21.99
CA ASP A 190 33.35 11.79 22.48
C ASP A 190 34.73 12.16 21.93
N ASP A 191 34.79 13.38 21.40
CA ASP A 191 35.95 14.07 20.89
C ASP A 191 37.02 14.11 21.99
N SER A 192 38.00 13.21 21.92
CA SER A 192 39.20 13.25 22.77
C SER A 192 40.42 13.56 21.91
N GLY A 193 40.33 14.69 21.20
CA GLY A 193 41.49 15.41 20.70
C GLY A 193 42.25 16.01 21.87
N LYS A 194 43.18 15.24 22.45
CA LYS A 194 44.26 15.79 23.29
C LYS A 194 45.06 16.77 22.43
N VAL A 195 44.74 18.06 22.53
CA VAL A 195 45.62 19.13 22.04
C VAL A 195 46.82 19.15 22.98
N ILE A 196 47.93 18.57 22.52
CA ILE A 196 49.22 18.68 23.19
C ILE A 196 49.63 20.15 23.07
N THR A 197 49.42 20.91 24.15
CA THR A 197 49.91 22.29 24.25
C THR A 197 51.43 22.20 24.41
N ALA A 198 52.16 22.56 23.37
CA ALA A 198 53.60 22.79 23.46
C ALA A 198 53.83 23.96 24.44
N MET A 199 54.54 23.70 25.54
CA MET A 199 55.00 24.77 26.43
C MET A 199 56.14 25.53 25.74
N PRO A 200 56.17 26.87 25.80
CA PRO A 200 57.30 27.63 25.31
C PRO A 200 58.48 27.47 26.29
N GLN A 201 59.64 27.16 25.74
CA GLN A 201 60.91 27.11 26.47
C GLN A 201 61.37 28.56 26.72
N GLU A 202 61.27 29.03 27.96
CA GLU A 202 61.87 30.30 28.38
C GLU A 202 63.38 30.16 28.52
N MET A 203 64.06 31.31 28.32
CA MET A 203 65.50 31.53 28.32
C MET A 203 66.21 31.13 29.62
#